data_AF-A0A9K3INZ0-F1
#
_entry.id   AF-A0A9K3INZ0-F1
#
_cell.length_a   1.000
_cell.length_b   1.000
_cell.length_c   1.000
_cell.angle_alpha   90.00
_cell.angle_beta   90.00
_cell.angle_gamma   90.00
#
_symmetry.space_group_name_H-M   'P 1'
#
loop_
_entity.id
_entity.type
_entity.pdbx_description
1 polymer ?
#
loop_
_entity_poly.entity_id
_entity_poly.type
_entity_poly.pdbx_seq_one_letter_code
_entity_poly.pdbx_strand_id
1 'polypeptide(L)'
;MQTADLELQNKSYNTTLYLVAAAGNIKAVKIMVEKNKALLTIAGGNRKMMPLYVATLYGNEDVVKYMYNHSNNLRDGGWMPLNRRWLLLKCVENDMFGKHYSLYR
;
A
#
# COMPACT_ATOMS: atom_id res chain seq x y z
N MET A 1 -0.48 -10.21 20.58
CA MET A 1 0.12 -9.17 19.73
C MET A 1 -0.52 -7.85 20.07
N GLN A 2 0.28 -6.93 20.60
CA GLN A 2 -0.15 -5.54 20.76
C GLN A 2 -0.19 -4.86 19.39
N THR A 3 -0.98 -3.80 19.24
CA THR A 3 -1.07 -3.03 17.99
C THR A 3 0.29 -2.45 17.58
N ALA A 4 1.13 -2.11 18.55
CA ALA A 4 2.50 -1.62 18.34
C ALA A 4 3.44 -2.69 17.73
N ASP A 5 3.24 -3.98 18.05
CA ASP A 5 4.07 -5.07 17.50
C ASP A 5 3.93 -5.17 15.96
N LEU A 6 2.78 -4.76 15.42
CA LEU A 6 2.51 -4.76 13.97
C LEU A 6 3.35 -3.72 13.22
N GLU A 7 3.83 -2.69 13.91
CA GLU A 7 4.58 -1.58 13.34
C GLU A 7 6.09 -1.86 13.25
N LEU A 8 6.54 -2.98 13.84
CA LEU A 8 7.94 -3.40 13.81
C LEU A 8 8.45 -3.52 12.38
N GLN A 9 9.65 -3.00 12.17
CA GLN A 9 10.33 -2.99 10.88
C GLN A 9 11.52 -3.93 10.89
N ASN A 10 11.75 -4.64 9.79
CA ASN A 10 12.99 -5.39 9.59
C ASN A 10 14.18 -4.46 9.27
N LYS A 11 15.36 -5.03 9.03
CA LYS A 11 16.59 -4.27 8.69
C LYS A 11 16.47 -3.40 7.43
N SER A 12 15.54 -3.70 6.53
CA SER A 12 15.25 -2.92 5.32
C SER A 12 14.09 -1.93 5.51
N TYR A 13 13.66 -1.73 6.76
CA TYR A 13 12.55 -0.88 7.17
C TYR A 13 11.16 -1.41 6.74
N ASN A 14 11.07 -2.68 6.35
CA ASN A 14 9.79 -3.24 5.91
C ASN A 14 8.98 -3.70 7.12
N THR A 15 7.75 -3.21 7.24
CA THR A 15 6.74 -3.81 8.12
C THR A 15 6.23 -5.12 7.53
N THR A 16 5.58 -5.94 8.35
CA THR A 16 4.89 -7.13 7.84
C THR A 16 3.86 -6.76 6.77
N LEU A 17 3.15 -5.62 6.93
CA LEU A 17 2.18 -5.14 5.92
C LEU A 17 2.85 -4.91 4.56
N TYR A 18 4.03 -4.27 4.54
CA TYR A 18 4.79 -4.03 3.32
C TYR A 18 5.10 -5.35 2.58
N LEU A 19 5.55 -6.38 3.32
CA LEU A 19 5.92 -7.67 2.75
C LEU A 19 4.71 -8.42 2.19
N VAL A 20 3.59 -8.48 2.92
CA VAL A 20 2.38 -9.16 2.44
C VAL A 20 1.68 -8.40 1.31
N ALA A 21 1.84 -7.07 1.26
CA ALA A 21 1.39 -6.24 0.15
C ALA A 21 2.19 -6.50 -1.14
N ALA A 22 3.52 -6.66 -1.02
CA ALA A 22 4.38 -7.08 -2.11
C ALA A 22 4.05 -8.49 -2.61
N ALA A 23 3.68 -9.40 -1.70
CA ALA A 23 3.29 -10.77 -2.02
C ALA A 23 1.84 -10.92 -2.53
N GLY A 24 1.03 -9.85 -2.53
CA GLY A 24 -0.36 -9.91 -3.00
C GLY A 24 -1.31 -10.64 -2.05
N ASN A 25 -0.93 -10.88 -0.79
CA ASN A 25 -1.77 -11.61 0.16
C ASN A 25 -2.86 -10.71 0.74
N ILE A 26 -3.95 -10.55 -0.02
CA ILE A 26 -5.09 -9.70 0.33
C ILE A 26 -5.74 -10.08 1.68
N LYS A 27 -5.79 -11.38 2.02
CA LYS A 27 -6.37 -11.82 3.30
C LYS A 27 -5.56 -11.30 4.49
N ALA A 28 -4.23 -11.44 4.44
CA ALA A 28 -3.35 -10.92 5.47
C ALA A 28 -3.40 -9.39 5.54
N VAL A 29 -3.40 -8.70 4.39
CA VAL A 29 -3.53 -7.25 4.31
C VAL A 29 -4.80 -6.76 5.02
N LYS A 30 -5.95 -7.39 4.76
CA LYS A 30 -7.24 -7.02 5.37
C LYS A 30 -7.17 -7.11 6.90
N ILE A 31 -6.78 -8.28 7.42
CA ILE A 31 -6.68 -8.53 8.85
C ILE A 31 -5.76 -7.52 9.55
N MET A 32 -4.62 -7.20 8.93
CA MET A 32 -3.65 -6.27 9.50
C MET A 32 -4.16 -4.82 9.51
N VAL A 33 -4.74 -4.36 8.40
CA VAL A 33 -5.28 -2.99 8.28
C VAL A 33 -6.49 -2.77 9.20
N GLU A 34 -7.34 -3.79 9.37
CA GLU A 34 -8.45 -3.77 10.33
C GLU A 34 -7.96 -3.62 11.78
N LYS A 35 -6.84 -4.27 12.13
CA LYS A 35 -6.24 -4.18 13.46
C LYS A 35 -5.49 -2.87 13.71
N ASN A 36 -4.78 -2.35 12.70
CA ASN A 36 -4.04 -1.11 12.80
C ASN A 36 -3.96 -0.41 11.43
N LYS A 37 -4.76 0.64 11.25
CA LYS A 37 -4.78 1.44 10.01
C LYS A 37 -3.49 2.25 9.80
N ALA A 38 -2.74 2.56 10.86
CA ALA A 38 -1.51 3.36 10.75
C ALA A 38 -0.45 2.66 9.87
N LEU A 39 -0.49 1.33 9.81
CA LEU A 39 0.39 0.51 8.98
C LEU A 39 0.42 0.94 7.51
N LEU A 40 -0.70 1.46 6.97
CA LEU A 40 -0.80 1.92 5.58
C LEU A 40 0.19 3.07 5.25
N THR A 41 0.70 3.75 6.27
CA THR A 41 1.56 4.93 6.14
C THR A 41 2.97 4.73 6.67
N ILE A 42 3.31 3.53 7.15
CA ILE A 42 4.67 3.23 7.60
C ILE A 42 5.52 2.86 6.38
N ALA A 43 6.48 3.72 6.06
CA ALA A 43 7.33 3.56 4.89
C ALA A 43 8.29 2.36 5.03
N GLY A 44 8.32 1.50 4.00
CA GLY A 44 9.33 0.47 3.79
C GLY A 44 10.31 0.83 2.69
N GLY A 45 11.05 -0.17 2.21
CA GLY A 45 12.03 -0.03 1.12
C GLY A 45 13.06 1.06 1.41
N ASN A 46 13.78 0.93 2.54
CA ASN A 46 14.70 1.96 3.03
C ASN A 46 14.02 3.30 3.38
N ARG A 47 12.80 3.23 3.93
CA ARG A 47 11.95 4.39 4.30
C ARG A 47 11.54 5.27 3.11
N LYS A 48 11.61 4.76 1.89
CA LYS A 48 11.30 5.53 0.66
C LYS A 48 9.91 5.23 0.10
N MET A 49 9.37 4.04 0.34
CA MET A 49 8.22 3.53 -0.38
C MET A 49 7.08 3.11 0.57
N MET A 50 5.86 3.50 0.22
CA MET A 50 4.67 3.13 0.97
C MET A 50 4.22 1.69 0.64
N PRO A 51 3.52 1.00 1.56
CA PRO A 51 2.96 -0.33 1.30
C PRO A 51 2.11 -0.40 0.02
N LEU A 52 1.32 0.65 -0.26
CA LEU A 52 0.53 0.74 -1.48
C LEU A 52 1.40 0.82 -2.76
N TYR A 53 2.55 1.50 -2.70
CA TYR A 53 3.48 1.55 -3.83
C TYR A 53 4.05 0.18 -4.14
N VAL A 54 4.47 -0.59 -3.12
CA VAL A 54 5.04 -1.93 -3.37
C VAL A 54 3.98 -2.90 -3.90
N ALA A 55 2.73 -2.82 -3.44
CA ALA A 55 1.64 -3.59 -4.04
C ALA A 55 1.45 -3.27 -5.53
N THR A 56 1.54 -1.98 -5.89
CA THR A 56 1.46 -1.51 -7.28
C THR A 56 2.66 -2.00 -8.11
N LEU A 57 3.88 -1.91 -7.54
CA LEU A 57 5.12 -2.37 -8.17
C LEU A 57 5.06 -3.84 -8.60
N TYR A 58 4.38 -4.68 -7.82
CA TYR A 58 4.25 -6.12 -8.08
C TYR A 58 2.93 -6.53 -8.73
N GLY A 59 2.11 -5.60 -9.23
CA GLY A 59 0.91 -5.99 -9.97
C GLY A 59 -0.28 -6.43 -9.11
N ASN A 60 -0.24 -6.25 -7.77
CA ASN A 60 -1.23 -6.82 -6.86
C ASN A 60 -2.52 -5.98 -6.78
N GLU A 61 -3.32 -6.00 -7.85
CA GLU A 61 -4.48 -5.12 -8.03
C GLU A 61 -5.49 -5.15 -6.86
N ASP A 62 -5.83 -6.31 -6.34
CA ASP A 62 -6.82 -6.42 -5.25
C ASP A 62 -6.31 -5.78 -3.96
N VAL A 63 -5.01 -5.89 -3.69
CA VAL A 63 -4.34 -5.22 -2.58
C VAL A 63 -4.33 -3.71 -2.82
N VAL A 64 -4.00 -3.26 -4.03
CA VAL A 64 -3.99 -1.84 -4.40
C VAL A 64 -5.37 -1.22 -4.20
N LYS A 65 -6.42 -1.85 -4.75
CA LYS A 65 -7.82 -1.39 -4.60
C LYS A 65 -8.23 -1.31 -3.14
N TYR A 66 -7.96 -2.36 -2.37
CA TYR A 66 -8.31 -2.39 -0.96
C TYR A 66 -7.58 -1.31 -0.15
N MET A 67 -6.26 -1.21 -0.28
CA MET A 67 -5.45 -0.24 0.46
C MET A 67 -5.78 1.20 0.06
N TYR A 68 -6.05 1.47 -1.22
CA TYR A 68 -6.49 2.80 -1.66
C TYR A 68 -7.82 3.19 -1.02
N ASN A 69 -8.83 2.30 -1.04
CA ASN A 69 -10.14 2.53 -0.44
C ASN A 69 -10.11 2.69 1.09
N HIS A 70 -9.08 2.16 1.74
CA HIS A 70 -8.86 2.31 3.19
C HIS A 70 -7.88 3.42 3.55
N SER A 71 -7.34 4.12 2.56
CA SER A 71 -6.55 5.34 2.75
C SER A 71 -7.46 6.57 2.82
N ASN A 72 -6.99 7.66 3.39
CA ASN A 72 -7.69 8.94 3.33
C ASN A 72 -7.40 9.67 2.02
N ASN A 73 -7.72 9.06 0.86
CA ASN A 73 -7.37 9.60 -0.46
C ASN A 73 -5.88 9.97 -0.57
N LEU A 74 -5.02 9.14 0.03
CA LEU A 74 -3.58 9.38 0.15
C LEU A 74 -3.22 10.71 0.85
N ARG A 75 -4.08 11.25 1.73
CA ARG A 75 -3.83 12.51 2.48
C ARG A 75 -3.29 12.29 3.89
N ASP A 76 -3.15 11.04 4.30
CA ASP A 76 -2.54 10.69 5.59
C ASP A 76 -1.08 11.16 5.67
N GLY A 77 -0.56 11.37 6.89
CA GLY A 77 0.73 12.03 7.14
C GLY A 77 1.96 11.41 6.46
N GLY A 78 1.91 10.13 6.06
CA GLY A 78 2.99 9.47 5.32
C GLY A 78 3.09 9.87 3.84
N TRP A 79 2.07 10.50 3.26
CA TRP A 79 2.03 10.80 1.83
C TRP A 79 2.57 12.20 1.52
N MET A 80 3.66 12.24 0.75
CA MET A 80 4.31 13.45 0.26
C MET A 80 4.04 13.60 -1.25
N PRO A 81 4.09 14.82 -1.82
CA PRO A 81 3.90 15.02 -3.26
C PRO A 81 4.77 14.10 -4.14
N LEU A 82 6.01 13.82 -3.73
CA LEU A 82 6.93 12.96 -4.47
C LEU A 82 6.51 11.48 -4.47
N ASN A 83 6.14 10.91 -3.33
CA ASN A 83 5.76 9.50 -3.27
C ASN A 83 4.38 9.23 -3.91
N ARG A 84 3.46 10.22 -3.88
CA ARG A 84 2.21 10.18 -4.66
C ARG A 84 2.48 10.18 -6.17
N ARG A 85 3.44 11.00 -6.63
CA ARG A 85 3.87 11.02 -8.04
C ARG A 85 4.43 9.67 -8.47
N TRP A 86 5.30 9.07 -7.67
CA TRP A 86 5.84 7.73 -7.98
C TRP A 86 4.78 6.65 -7.98
N LEU A 87 3.84 6.67 -7.03
CA LEU A 87 2.69 5.78 -7.04
C LEU A 87 1.88 5.92 -8.34
N LEU A 88 1.55 7.16 -8.74
CA LEU A 88 0.79 7.42 -9.96
C LEU A 88 1.51 6.91 -11.21
N LEU A 89 2.80 7.24 -11.35
CA LEU A 89 3.63 6.72 -12.44
C LEU A 89 3.59 5.19 -12.45
N LYS A 90 3.71 4.56 -11.27
CA LYS A 90 3.72 3.11 -11.17
C LYS A 90 2.39 2.46 -11.51
N CYS A 91 1.26 3.10 -11.17
CA CYS A 91 -0.07 2.66 -11.58
C CYS A 91 -0.23 2.69 -13.11
N VAL A 92 0.33 3.69 -13.79
CA VAL A 92 0.31 3.78 -15.26
C VAL A 92 1.19 2.68 -15.88
N GLU A 93 2.41 2.50 -15.37
CA GLU A 93 3.32 1.45 -15.85
C GLU A 93 2.74 0.03 -15.71
N ASN A 94 1.90 -0.21 -14.70
CA ASN A 94 1.26 -1.51 -14.47
C ASN A 94 -0.17 -1.58 -15.04
N ASP A 95 -0.59 -0.62 -15.86
CA ASP A 95 -1.92 -0.60 -16.47
C ASP A 95 -3.06 -0.74 -15.43
N MET A 96 -2.87 -0.13 -14.25
CA MET A 96 -3.86 -0.07 -13.16
C MET A 96 -4.67 1.23 -13.18
N PHE A 97 -4.31 2.16 -14.07
CA PHE A 97 -5.03 3.43 -14.25
C PHE A 97 -6.17 3.24 -15.26
N GLY A 98 -7.43 3.41 -14.84
CA GLY A 98 -8.57 3.44 -15.76
C GLY A 98 -9.29 2.12 -16.05
N LYS A 99 -8.84 0.98 -15.53
CA LYS A 99 -9.55 -0.33 -15.67
C LYS A 99 -10.91 -0.44 -14.96
N HIS A 100 -11.39 0.65 -14.35
CA HIS A 100 -12.73 0.75 -13.72
C HIS A 100 -13.67 1.77 -14.36
N TYR A 101 -13.27 2.43 -15.45
CA TYR A 101 -14.15 3.36 -16.17
C TYR A 101 -14.84 2.77 -17.42
N SER A 102 -14.65 1.48 -17.71
CA SER A 102 -15.31 0.81 -18.85
C SER A 102 -16.57 0.00 -18.48
N LEU A 103 -17.03 0.01 -17.23
CA LEU A 103 -18.29 -0.65 -16.82
C LEU A 103 -19.48 0.31 -16.64
N TYR A 104 -19.35 1.57 -17.09
CA TYR A 104 -20.46 2.53 -17.17
C TYR A 104 -20.59 3.13 -18.57
N ARG A 105 -20.72 2.29 -19.59
CA ARG A 105 -21.24 2.68 -20.90
C ARG A 105 -22.47 1.85 -21.24
#